data_AF-A0A3M1T5H5-F1
#
_entry.id   AF-A0A3M1T5H5-F1
#
_cell.length_a   1.000
_cell.length_b   1.000
_cell.length_c   1.000
_cell.angle_alpha   90.00
_cell.angle_beta   90.00
_cell.angle_gamma   90.00
#
_symmetry.space_group_name_H-M   'P 1'
#
loop_
_entity.id
_entity.type
_entity.pdbx_description
1 polymer ?
#
loop_
_entity_poly.entity_id
_entity_poly.type
_entity_poly.pdbx_seq_one_letter_code
_entity_poly.pdbx_strand_id
1 'polypeptide(L)'
;MRVVRLGILGLVCLTCGLALAKPKARGGALGPARVLRQANRLYEEVEYGKAARRYARVATDPRATPEQKVEALSRRAYCLVALGREAQASDAFLQLLRIQPGWTPPKHLSPKVRAVFDEARRLAQAFAVHLDAQWNAVEGTLDVLVDDPDAQVASVAVRADPVDPAQASPRSAEQVGPGRWRLRLPAGGSTSVLATAYNAYGYPVAQLGNERAPLRLVAPPPPKAAPPPPSPEPTMPDPPPAAGPSPWVYVLGGAGAAALAAGGYFGWRSLSGALRYERDPGSFRDQAEALAFADQVERDAQAANLLYAAGGVLAASALTLWWVEAQDAAPRLQVSLLPVPGGGLAAVGGRW
;
A
#
# COMPACT_ATOMS: atom_id res chain seq x y z
N MET A 1 -14.99 42.17 -19.24
CA MET A 1 -15.08 42.52 -17.80
C MET A 1 -14.96 41.24 -16.99
N ARG A 2 -13.82 41.01 -16.34
CA ARG A 2 -13.56 39.82 -15.51
C ARG A 2 -13.74 40.19 -14.04
N VAL A 3 -14.69 39.55 -13.39
CA VAL A 3 -14.99 39.73 -11.96
C VAL A 3 -13.93 39.00 -11.15
N VAL A 4 -13.16 39.76 -10.36
CA VAL A 4 -12.20 39.27 -9.38
C VAL A 4 -12.98 38.71 -8.19
N ARG A 5 -12.85 37.41 -7.91
CA ARG A 5 -13.35 36.81 -6.66
C ARG A 5 -12.24 36.85 -5.62
N LEU A 6 -12.38 37.77 -4.67
CA LEU A 6 -11.61 37.88 -3.45
C LEU A 6 -12.19 36.89 -2.43
N GLY A 7 -11.53 35.75 -2.22
CA GLY A 7 -11.93 34.74 -1.23
C GLY A 7 -11.29 35.03 0.12
N ILE A 8 -12.10 35.53 1.06
CA ILE A 8 -11.76 35.77 2.47
C ILE A 8 -11.61 34.41 3.18
N LEU A 9 -10.40 34.09 3.64
CA LEU A 9 -10.16 32.94 4.53
C LEU A 9 -10.50 33.36 5.97
N GLY A 10 -11.66 32.92 6.45
CA GLY A 10 -12.07 33.06 7.86
C GLY A 10 -11.35 32.07 8.75
N LEU A 11 -10.48 32.59 9.62
CA LEU A 11 -9.82 31.87 10.70
C LEU A 11 -10.81 31.67 11.86
N VAL A 12 -11.45 30.51 11.96
CA VAL A 12 -12.30 30.14 13.11
C VAL A 12 -11.43 29.46 14.16
N CYS A 13 -11.07 30.22 15.19
CA CYS A 13 -10.33 29.76 16.36
C CYS A 13 -11.30 29.07 17.34
N LEU A 14 -11.55 27.78 17.15
CA LEU A 14 -12.37 26.96 18.06
C LEU A 14 -11.52 26.54 19.27
N THR A 15 -11.50 27.35 20.32
CA THR A 15 -10.85 27.07 21.60
C THR A 15 -11.75 26.17 22.46
N CYS A 16 -11.64 24.85 22.28
CA CYS A 16 -12.22 23.87 23.21
C CYS A 16 -11.42 23.86 24.52
N GLY A 17 -11.99 24.45 25.58
CA GLY A 17 -11.52 24.31 26.95
C GLY A 17 -11.71 22.88 27.45
N LEU A 18 -10.73 22.00 27.19
CA LEU A 18 -10.64 20.67 27.79
C LEU A 18 -10.12 20.80 29.23
N ALA A 19 -11.03 20.64 30.19
CA ALA A 19 -10.69 20.45 31.59
C ALA A 19 -9.82 19.19 31.75
N LEU A 20 -8.53 19.39 32.01
CA LEU A 20 -7.56 18.35 32.35
C LEU A 20 -7.91 17.71 33.70
N ALA A 21 -8.77 16.70 33.69
CA ALA A 21 -8.89 15.77 34.80
C ALA A 21 -7.54 15.05 35.00
N LYS A 22 -6.87 15.29 36.13
CA LYS A 22 -5.64 14.57 36.52
C LYS A 22 -5.92 13.06 36.46
N PRO A 23 -5.26 12.29 35.57
CA PRO A 23 -5.49 10.86 35.50
C PRO A 23 -5.06 10.24 36.84
N LYS A 24 -6.03 9.66 37.55
CA LYS A 24 -5.81 8.87 38.76
C LYS A 24 -4.85 7.74 38.39
N ALA A 25 -3.66 7.74 38.99
CA ALA A 25 -2.61 6.75 38.75
C ALA A 25 -3.15 5.33 39.04
N ARG A 26 -3.66 4.65 38.00
CA ARG A 26 -4.01 3.23 38.07
C ARG A 26 -2.71 2.46 38.26
N GLY A 27 -2.68 1.60 39.29
CA GLY A 27 -1.52 0.78 39.70
C GLY A 27 -0.69 0.33 38.50
N GLY A 28 0.53 0.86 38.42
CA GLY A 28 1.33 0.90 37.21
C GLY A 28 1.61 -0.49 36.66
N ALA A 29 0.96 -0.82 35.54
CA ALA A 29 1.38 -1.93 34.70
C ALA A 29 2.89 -1.77 34.45
N LEU A 30 3.66 -2.79 34.83
CA LEU A 30 5.11 -2.82 34.69
C LEU A 30 5.49 -2.33 33.29
N GLY A 31 6.34 -1.31 33.20
CA GLY A 31 6.79 -0.78 31.92
C GLY A 31 7.49 -1.86 31.07
N PRO A 32 7.50 -1.71 29.72
CA PRO A 32 8.02 -2.71 28.80
C PRO A 32 9.45 -3.15 29.14
N ALA A 33 10.32 -2.21 29.55
CA ALA A 33 11.68 -2.51 29.98
C ALA A 33 11.75 -3.49 31.17
N ARG A 34 10.82 -3.40 32.14
CA ARG A 34 10.78 -4.31 33.29
C ARG A 34 10.23 -5.68 32.89
N VAL A 35 9.25 -5.72 31.99
CA VAL A 35 8.72 -6.97 31.41
C VAL A 35 9.80 -7.68 30.60
N LEU A 36 10.59 -6.95 29.81
CA LEU A 36 11.70 -7.47 29.03
C LEU A 36 12.79 -8.08 29.92
N ARG A 37 13.22 -7.39 30.99
CA ARG A 37 14.14 -7.96 31.98
C ARG A 37 13.60 -9.23 32.64
N GLN A 38 12.30 -9.29 32.91
CA GLN A 38 11.69 -10.52 33.44
C GLN A 38 11.68 -11.66 32.40
N ALA A 39 11.44 -11.35 31.13
CA ALA A 39 11.51 -12.32 30.04
C ALA A 39 12.95 -12.86 29.86
N ASN A 40 13.96 -12.00 29.95
CA ASN A 40 15.38 -12.37 29.87
C ASN A 40 15.76 -13.34 31.01
N ARG A 41 15.34 -13.07 32.25
CA ARG A 41 15.56 -14.01 33.37
C ARG A 41 14.91 -15.38 33.13
N LEU A 42 13.65 -15.40 32.68
CA LEU A 42 12.97 -16.66 32.34
C LEU A 42 13.68 -17.41 31.19
N TYR A 43 14.29 -16.69 30.25
CA TYR A 43 15.09 -17.29 29.19
C TYR A 43 16.36 -17.95 29.73
N GLU A 44 17.06 -17.26 30.65
CA GLU A 44 18.25 -17.78 31.34
C GLU A 44 17.92 -19.01 32.22
N GLU A 45 16.74 -19.01 32.85
CA GLU A 45 16.19 -20.15 33.62
C GLU A 45 15.64 -21.29 32.73
N VAL A 46 15.79 -21.22 31.40
CA VAL A 46 15.35 -22.24 30.43
C VAL A 46 13.81 -22.41 30.40
N GLU A 47 13.08 -21.45 30.96
CA GLU A 47 11.62 -21.38 30.99
C GLU A 47 11.06 -20.79 29.67
N TYR A 48 11.46 -21.37 28.53
CA TYR A 48 11.22 -20.82 27.19
C TYR A 48 9.75 -20.51 26.91
N GLY A 49 8.82 -21.33 27.39
CA GLY A 49 7.38 -21.11 27.21
C GLY A 49 6.88 -19.86 27.95
N LYS A 50 7.36 -19.63 29.17
CA LYS A 50 7.02 -18.42 29.94
C LYS A 50 7.72 -17.20 29.36
N ALA A 51 9.00 -17.33 28.98
CA ALA A 51 9.78 -16.27 28.35
C ALA A 51 9.13 -15.80 27.03
N ALA A 52 8.77 -16.72 26.13
CA ALA A 52 8.11 -16.41 24.85
C ALA A 52 6.82 -15.59 25.04
N ARG A 53 5.99 -15.93 26.03
CA ARG A 53 4.78 -15.15 26.35
C ARG A 53 5.08 -13.75 26.85
N ARG A 54 6.16 -13.56 27.61
CA ARG A 54 6.58 -12.24 28.12
C ARG A 54 7.15 -11.38 27.00
N TYR A 55 7.98 -11.95 26.13
CA TYR A 55 8.47 -11.25 24.94
C TYR A 55 7.33 -10.82 24.02
N ALA A 56 6.33 -11.68 23.79
CA ALA A 56 5.15 -11.32 22.99
C ALA A 56 4.42 -10.08 23.54
N ARG A 57 4.33 -9.93 24.87
CA ARG A 57 3.74 -8.73 25.49
C ARG A 57 4.56 -7.47 25.26
N VAL A 58 5.89 -7.57 25.23
CA VAL A 58 6.76 -6.41 24.94
C VAL A 58 6.62 -6.01 23.46
N ALA A 59 6.59 -6.99 22.56
CA ALA A 59 6.46 -6.74 21.13
C ALA A 59 5.15 -6.00 20.76
N THR A 60 4.07 -6.24 21.50
CA THR A 60 2.76 -5.60 21.27
C THR A 60 2.49 -4.37 22.14
N ASP A 61 3.35 -4.03 23.11
CA ASP A 61 3.16 -2.83 23.94
C ASP A 61 3.44 -1.56 23.11
N PRO A 62 2.48 -0.63 22.95
CA PRO A 62 2.69 0.62 22.21
C PRO A 62 3.79 1.52 22.82
N ARG A 63 4.12 1.33 24.10
CA ARG A 63 5.14 2.11 24.81
C ARG A 63 6.54 1.50 24.67
N ALA A 64 6.67 0.31 24.08
CA ALA A 64 7.97 -0.30 23.85
C ALA A 64 8.70 0.42 22.72
N THR A 65 10.00 0.69 22.94
CA THR A 65 10.84 1.29 21.90
C THR A 65 11.07 0.29 20.75
N PRO A 66 11.42 0.75 19.54
CA PRO A 66 11.71 -0.15 18.42
C PRO A 66 12.76 -1.22 18.77
N GLU A 67 13.81 -0.83 19.50
CA GLU A 67 14.90 -1.72 19.94
C GLU A 67 14.38 -2.80 20.90
N GLN A 68 13.50 -2.43 21.85
CA GLN A 68 12.87 -3.38 22.76
C GLN A 68 11.98 -4.37 22.02
N LYS A 69 11.27 -3.93 20.98
CA LYS A 69 10.46 -4.80 20.13
C LYS A 69 11.32 -5.77 19.32
N VAL A 70 12.42 -5.29 18.73
CA VAL A 70 13.39 -6.14 18.01
C VAL A 70 14.02 -7.17 18.94
N GLU A 71 14.48 -6.76 20.13
CA GLU A 71 15.03 -7.68 21.13
C GLU A 71 13.98 -8.72 21.54
N ALA A 72 12.75 -8.28 21.86
CA ALA A 72 11.69 -9.19 22.26
C ALA A 72 11.32 -10.19 21.15
N LEU A 73 11.14 -9.74 19.90
CA LEU A 73 10.77 -10.61 18.79
C LEU A 73 11.86 -11.62 18.46
N SER A 74 13.13 -11.20 18.42
CA SER A 74 14.25 -12.12 18.17
C SER A 74 14.36 -13.18 19.27
N ARG A 75 14.30 -12.79 20.55
CA ARG A 75 14.34 -13.74 21.68
C ARG A 75 13.11 -14.65 21.73
N ARG A 76 11.93 -14.13 21.39
CA ARG A 76 10.70 -14.93 21.25
C ARG A 76 10.87 -16.00 20.18
N ALA A 77 11.40 -15.64 19.01
CA ALA A 77 11.65 -16.60 17.94
C ALA A 77 12.61 -17.71 18.38
N TYR A 78 13.70 -17.39 19.09
CA TYR A 78 14.63 -18.40 19.64
C TYR A 78 13.95 -19.36 20.61
N CYS A 79 13.12 -18.83 21.54
CA CYS A 79 12.34 -19.67 22.45
C CYS A 79 11.40 -20.62 21.69
N LEU A 80 10.74 -20.11 20.65
CA LEU A 80 9.78 -20.88 19.86
C LEU A 80 10.46 -22.00 19.05
N VAL A 81 11.66 -21.75 18.51
CA VAL A 81 12.46 -22.80 17.87
C VAL A 81 12.87 -23.88 18.88
N ALA A 82 13.31 -23.48 20.08
CA ALA A 82 13.67 -24.42 21.14
C ALA A 82 12.48 -25.29 21.61
N LEU A 83 11.26 -24.76 21.52
CA LEU A 83 10.01 -25.47 21.83
C LEU A 83 9.44 -26.28 20.65
N GLY A 84 10.12 -26.33 19.50
CA GLY A 84 9.64 -27.01 18.30
C GLY A 84 8.47 -26.31 17.58
N ARG A 85 8.22 -25.03 17.87
CA ARG A 85 7.11 -24.23 17.32
C ARG A 85 7.58 -23.36 16.15
N GLU A 86 8.03 -23.99 15.08
CA GLU A 86 8.74 -23.31 13.98
C GLU A 86 7.87 -22.32 13.22
N ALA A 87 6.59 -22.63 12.95
CA ALA A 87 5.67 -21.69 12.31
C ALA A 87 5.54 -20.37 13.10
N GLN A 88 5.32 -20.46 14.41
CA GLN A 88 5.24 -19.28 15.29
C GLN A 88 6.57 -18.52 15.38
N ALA A 89 7.69 -19.23 15.28
CA ALA A 89 9.01 -18.61 15.25
C ALA A 89 9.22 -17.84 13.94
N SER A 90 8.78 -18.40 12.81
CA SER A 90 8.79 -17.73 11.50
C SER A 90 7.97 -16.44 11.55
N ASP A 91 6.75 -16.47 12.11
CA ASP A 91 5.92 -15.27 12.29
C ASP A 91 6.60 -14.20 13.15
N ALA A 92 7.29 -14.60 14.22
CA ALA A 92 8.04 -13.68 15.07
C ALA A 92 9.21 -13.03 14.33
N PHE A 93 9.91 -13.79 13.47
CA PHE A 93 10.94 -13.24 12.59
C PHE A 93 10.37 -12.33 11.50
N LEU A 94 9.23 -12.67 10.91
CA LEU A 94 8.53 -11.80 9.95
C LEU A 94 8.16 -10.45 10.59
N GLN A 95 7.59 -10.47 11.79
CA GLN A 95 7.30 -9.24 12.54
C GLN A 95 8.58 -8.44 12.83
N LEU A 96 9.68 -9.12 13.13
CA LEU A 96 10.97 -8.47 13.35
C LEU A 96 11.48 -7.80 12.07
N LEU A 97 11.39 -8.49 10.92
CA LEU A 97 11.85 -7.96 9.63
C LEU A 97 11.00 -6.77 9.14
N ARG A 98 9.72 -6.70 9.52
CA ARG A 98 8.89 -5.50 9.30
C ARG A 98 9.38 -4.28 10.09
N ILE A 99 9.92 -4.49 11.29
CA ILE A 99 10.51 -3.41 12.10
C ILE A 99 11.90 -3.05 11.55
N GLN A 100 12.76 -4.05 11.35
CA GLN A 100 14.15 -3.87 10.95
C GLN A 100 14.50 -4.83 9.79
N PRO A 101 14.25 -4.44 8.52
CA PRO A 101 14.43 -5.32 7.36
C PRO A 101 15.86 -5.83 7.16
N GLY A 102 16.86 -5.04 7.59
CA GLY A 102 18.27 -5.38 7.52
C GLY A 102 18.81 -6.21 8.70
N TRP A 103 17.95 -6.63 9.64
CA TRP A 103 18.40 -7.39 10.79
C TRP A 103 18.98 -8.74 10.37
N THR A 104 20.09 -9.14 11.01
CA THR A 104 20.72 -10.43 10.76
C THR A 104 20.96 -11.19 12.08
N PRO A 105 20.70 -12.51 12.11
CA PRO A 105 20.93 -13.33 13.29
C PRO A 105 22.43 -13.39 13.64
N PRO A 106 22.80 -13.35 14.94
CA PRO A 106 24.19 -13.58 15.35
C PRO A 106 24.77 -14.90 14.83
N LYS A 107 26.04 -14.88 14.41
CA LYS A 107 26.72 -16.03 13.76
C LYS A 107 26.78 -17.30 14.62
N HIS A 108 26.73 -17.17 15.94
CA HIS A 108 26.82 -18.28 16.90
C HIS A 108 25.49 -19.01 17.12
N LEU A 109 24.40 -18.59 16.49
CA LEU A 109 23.11 -19.26 16.62
C LEU A 109 23.12 -20.65 15.99
N SER A 110 22.29 -21.55 16.52
CA SER A 110 22.17 -22.92 16.01
C SER A 110 21.76 -22.93 14.53
N PRO A 111 22.21 -23.92 13.74
CA PRO A 111 21.77 -24.06 12.34
C PRO A 111 20.25 -24.08 12.19
N LYS A 112 19.54 -24.67 13.17
CA LYS A 112 18.08 -24.73 13.19
C LYS A 112 17.41 -23.35 13.26
N VAL A 113 17.89 -22.46 14.14
CA VAL A 113 17.35 -21.10 14.24
C VAL A 113 17.60 -20.32 12.95
N ARG A 114 18.79 -20.48 12.34
CA ARG A 114 19.12 -19.86 11.06
C ARG A 114 18.19 -20.32 9.93
N ALA A 115 17.92 -21.61 9.82
CA ALA A 115 17.01 -22.15 8.82
C ALA A 115 15.60 -21.52 8.89
N VAL A 116 15.04 -21.36 10.09
CA VAL A 116 13.73 -20.72 10.29
C VAL A 116 13.78 -19.23 9.96
N PHE A 117 14.87 -18.54 10.32
CA PHE A 117 15.06 -17.14 9.94
C PHE A 117 15.17 -16.96 8.42
N ASP A 118 15.93 -17.81 7.73
CA ASP A 118 16.12 -17.74 6.28
C ASP A 118 14.79 -17.96 5.53
N GLU A 119 13.93 -18.83 6.04
CA GLU A 119 12.56 -18.99 5.53
C GLU A 119 11.71 -17.73 5.75
N ALA A 120 11.69 -17.19 6.97
CA ALA A 120 10.99 -15.93 7.24
C ALA A 120 11.51 -14.79 6.35
N ARG A 121 12.82 -14.76 6.05
CA ARG A 121 13.42 -13.78 5.15
C ARG A 121 12.96 -13.94 3.71
N ARG A 122 12.86 -15.17 3.19
CA ARG A 122 12.28 -15.43 1.85
C ARG A 122 10.84 -14.94 1.76
N LEU A 123 10.03 -15.23 2.78
CA LEU A 123 8.65 -14.77 2.86
C LEU A 123 8.58 -13.24 2.92
N ALA A 124 9.44 -12.59 3.71
CA ALA A 124 9.50 -11.12 3.77
C ALA A 124 9.87 -10.48 2.43
N GLN A 125 10.71 -11.12 1.61
CA GLN A 125 11.08 -10.63 0.28
C GLN A 125 9.88 -10.58 -0.69
N ALA A 126 8.89 -11.45 -0.52
CA ALA A 126 7.67 -11.43 -1.34
C ALA A 126 6.80 -10.18 -1.08
N PHE A 127 7.00 -9.52 0.07
CA PHE A 127 6.32 -8.29 0.48
C PHE A 127 7.30 -7.12 0.62
N ALA A 128 8.44 -7.19 -0.06
CA ALA A 128 9.41 -6.11 -0.05
C ALA A 128 8.81 -4.86 -0.68
N VAL A 129 9.11 -3.70 -0.09
CA VAL A 129 8.75 -2.41 -0.67
C VAL A 129 9.64 -2.16 -1.89
N HIS A 130 9.05 -1.77 -3.00
CA HIS A 130 9.77 -1.38 -4.21
C HIS A 130 9.62 0.11 -4.47
N LEU A 131 10.75 0.75 -4.80
CA LEU A 131 10.79 2.13 -5.25
C LEU A 131 11.15 2.13 -6.73
N ASP A 132 10.28 2.71 -7.55
CA ASP A 132 10.57 3.03 -8.94
C ASP A 132 10.63 4.55 -9.10
N ALA A 133 11.46 5.04 -10.02
CA ALA A 133 11.47 6.45 -10.37
C ALA A 133 11.50 6.66 -11.87
N GLN A 134 10.57 7.49 -12.31
CA GLN A 134 10.40 7.88 -13.69
C GLN A 134 10.73 9.36 -13.83
N TRP A 135 11.79 9.64 -14.58
CA TRP A 135 12.23 11.01 -14.85
C TRP A 135 11.57 11.53 -16.13
N ASN A 136 10.73 12.55 -15.99
CA ASN A 136 10.24 13.33 -17.12
C ASN A 136 11.12 14.57 -17.29
N ALA A 137 12.08 14.48 -18.20
CA ALA A 137 13.05 15.53 -18.40
C ALA A 137 12.49 16.78 -19.08
N VAL A 138 11.37 16.67 -19.81
CA VAL A 138 10.71 17.80 -20.47
C VAL A 138 10.03 18.69 -19.43
N GLU A 139 9.34 18.07 -18.49
CA GLU A 139 8.65 18.79 -17.40
C GLU A 139 9.58 19.13 -16.22
N GLY A 140 10.78 18.54 -16.20
CA GLY A 140 11.70 18.65 -15.06
C GLY A 140 11.13 17.96 -13.82
N THR A 141 10.34 16.90 -13.97
CA THR A 141 9.67 16.23 -12.85
C THR A 141 10.14 14.80 -12.68
N LEU A 142 10.50 14.44 -11.45
CA LEU A 142 10.75 13.07 -11.03
C LEU A 142 9.49 12.51 -10.37
N ASP A 143 8.91 11.49 -10.98
CA ASP A 143 7.82 10.73 -10.39
C ASP A 143 8.41 9.51 -9.67
N VAL A 144 8.33 9.47 -8.33
CA VAL A 144 8.70 8.31 -7.51
C VAL A 144 7.43 7.51 -7.22
N LEU A 145 7.42 6.24 -7.60
CA LEU A 145 6.35 5.30 -7.32
C LEU A 145 6.78 4.36 -6.20
N VAL A 146 5.96 4.29 -5.15
CA VAL A 146 6.16 3.41 -4.01
C VAL A 146 5.16 2.26 -4.12
N ASP A 147 5.64 1.05 -4.40
CA ASP A 147 4.85 -0.17 -4.32
C ASP A 147 5.06 -0.80 -2.93
N ASP A 148 4.00 -0.75 -2.12
CA ASP A 148 4.02 -1.13 -0.70
C ASP A 148 2.81 -2.03 -0.38
N PRO A 149 2.92 -3.35 -0.64
CA PRO A 149 1.78 -4.27 -0.54
C PRO A 149 1.27 -4.47 0.90
N ASP A 150 2.06 -4.10 1.92
CA ASP A 150 1.77 -4.36 3.33
C ASP A 150 1.74 -3.07 4.17
N ALA A 151 1.62 -1.91 3.52
CA ALA A 151 1.57 -0.59 4.15
C ALA A 151 2.70 -0.34 5.17
N GLN A 152 3.92 -0.78 4.84
CA GLN A 152 5.11 -0.63 5.67
C GLN A 152 5.70 0.78 5.63
N VAL A 153 5.46 1.55 4.56
CA VAL A 153 6.05 2.87 4.33
C VAL A 153 5.27 3.95 5.09
N ALA A 154 5.95 4.58 6.04
CA ALA A 154 5.43 5.74 6.77
C ALA A 154 5.87 7.06 6.13
N SER A 155 7.10 7.13 5.61
CA SER A 155 7.63 8.33 4.95
C SER A 155 8.61 7.97 3.85
N VAL A 156 8.78 8.88 2.89
CA VAL A 156 9.83 8.78 1.87
C VAL A 156 10.60 10.09 1.86
N ALA A 157 11.92 9.98 2.01
CA ALA A 157 12.83 11.10 1.85
C ALA A 157 13.51 11.01 0.49
N VAL A 158 13.38 12.07 -0.30
CA VAL A 158 14.05 12.22 -1.59
C VAL A 158 15.07 13.35 -1.48
N ARG A 159 16.32 13.02 -1.77
CA ARG A 159 17.43 13.97 -1.84
C ARG A 159 17.92 14.04 -3.27
N ALA A 160 17.94 15.25 -3.82
CA ALA A 160 18.44 15.55 -5.15
C ALA A 160 19.62 16.53 -5.01
N ASP A 161 20.81 16.03 -5.32
CA ASP A 161 22.05 16.81 -5.32
C ASP A 161 22.45 17.05 -6.80
N PRO A 162 22.66 18.31 -7.25
CA PRO A 162 23.19 18.57 -8.57
C PRO A 162 24.61 17.99 -8.69
N VAL A 163 24.93 17.41 -9.85
CA VAL A 163 26.28 16.83 -10.07
C VAL A 163 27.34 17.93 -10.17
N ASP A 164 26.97 19.10 -10.66
CA ASP A 164 27.81 20.29 -10.64
C ASP A 164 27.45 21.16 -9.41
N PRO A 165 28.30 21.21 -8.37
CA PRO A 165 28.03 21.97 -7.15
C PRO A 165 27.98 23.48 -7.39
N ALA A 166 28.48 23.98 -8.53
CA ALA A 166 28.39 25.40 -8.88
C ALA A 166 26.98 25.84 -9.32
N GLN A 167 26.10 24.89 -9.70
CA GLN A 167 24.85 25.21 -10.38
C GLN A 167 23.61 25.26 -9.47
N ALA A 168 23.61 24.61 -8.29
CA ALA A 168 22.48 24.71 -7.35
C ALA A 168 22.79 24.18 -5.94
N SER A 169 22.02 24.66 -4.95
CA SER A 169 21.98 24.07 -3.61
C SER A 169 21.22 22.73 -3.63
N PRO A 170 21.61 21.76 -2.79
CA PRO A 170 20.92 20.48 -2.67
C PRO A 170 19.46 20.69 -2.25
N ARG A 171 18.57 19.86 -2.81
CA ARG A 171 17.14 19.87 -2.46
C ARG A 171 16.78 18.56 -1.78
N SER A 172 16.17 18.66 -0.60
CA SER A 172 15.55 17.54 0.08
C SER A 172 14.06 17.76 0.21
N ALA A 173 13.28 16.73 -0.07
CA ALA A 173 11.85 16.68 0.19
C ALA A 173 11.56 15.43 1.03
N GLU A 174 10.77 15.61 2.08
CA GLU A 174 10.22 14.52 2.88
C GLU A 174 8.71 14.61 2.79
N GLN A 175 8.06 13.50 2.55
CA GLN A 175 6.60 13.42 2.57
C GLN A 175 6.19 12.13 3.27
N VAL A 176 4.91 12.06 3.68
CA VAL A 176 4.35 11.01 4.51
C VAL A 176 3.41 10.13 3.68
N GLY A 177 3.53 8.81 3.85
CA GLY A 177 2.67 7.78 3.25
C GLY A 177 3.28 7.02 2.05
N PRO A 178 2.53 6.07 1.47
CA PRO A 178 2.85 5.44 0.18
C PRO A 178 2.26 6.25 -1.02
N GLY A 179 2.48 5.79 -2.25
CA GLY A 179 1.81 6.30 -3.46
C GLY A 179 2.73 6.80 -4.57
N ARG A 180 2.21 7.68 -5.45
CA ARG A 180 2.96 8.33 -6.53
C ARG A 180 3.30 9.78 -6.16
N TRP A 181 4.57 10.13 -6.27
CA TRP A 181 5.14 11.36 -5.71
C TRP A 181 5.84 12.11 -6.81
N ARG A 182 5.49 13.39 -6.99
CA ARG A 182 6.05 14.21 -8.07
C ARG A 182 6.93 15.31 -7.50
N LEU A 183 8.23 15.23 -7.75
CA LEU A 183 9.21 16.23 -7.36
C LEU A 183 9.66 17.05 -8.58
N ARG A 184 9.58 18.39 -8.50
CA ARG A 184 10.17 19.27 -9.52
C ARG A 184 11.66 19.45 -9.26
N LEU A 185 12.48 18.95 -10.17
CA LEU A 185 13.92 19.15 -10.22
C LEU A 185 14.25 20.37 -11.10
N PRO A 186 15.38 21.06 -10.86
CA PRO A 186 15.83 22.14 -11.74
C PRO A 186 15.97 21.63 -13.18
N ALA A 187 15.51 22.44 -14.14
CA ALA A 187 15.64 22.12 -15.56
C ALA A 187 17.10 22.32 -16.00
N GLY A 188 17.64 21.35 -16.72
CA GLY A 188 19.00 21.37 -17.24
C GLY A 188 20.05 20.84 -16.26
N GLY A 189 20.98 20.05 -16.79
CA GLY A 189 22.09 19.46 -16.02
C GLY A 189 21.84 18.02 -15.55
N SER A 190 22.91 17.40 -15.04
CA SER A 190 22.86 16.08 -14.43
C SER A 190 22.58 16.22 -12.93
N THR A 191 21.62 15.45 -12.41
CA THR A 191 21.26 15.44 -10.99
C THR A 191 21.42 14.04 -10.43
N SER A 192 22.09 13.90 -9.29
CA SER A 192 22.10 12.66 -8.50
C SER A 192 20.90 12.64 -7.57
N VAL A 193 20.15 11.54 -7.59
CA VAL A 193 18.98 11.34 -6.75
C VAL A 193 19.18 10.12 -5.85
N LEU A 194 18.85 10.29 -4.57
CA LEU A 194 18.66 9.23 -3.60
C LEU A 194 17.23 9.33 -3.07
N ALA A 195 16.48 8.23 -3.14
CA ALA A 195 15.19 8.13 -2.44
C ALA A 195 15.27 6.98 -1.42
N THR A 196 14.83 7.25 -0.20
CA THR A 196 14.78 6.26 0.88
C THR A 196 13.38 6.24 1.46
N ALA A 197 12.73 5.08 1.45
CA ALA A 197 11.48 4.85 2.14
C ALA A 197 11.76 4.36 3.56
N TYR A 198 11.07 4.92 4.55
CA TYR A 198 11.18 4.59 5.96
C TYR A 198 9.86 4.05 6.50
N ASN A 199 9.94 3.06 7.38
CA ASN A 199 8.77 2.58 8.11
C ASN A 199 8.39 3.48 9.30
N ALA A 200 7.31 3.13 9.99
CA ALA A 200 6.84 3.85 11.18
C ALA A 200 7.84 3.87 12.35
N TYR A 201 8.89 3.05 12.27
CA TYR A 201 9.97 2.97 13.26
C TYR A 201 11.23 3.75 12.84
N GLY A 202 11.23 4.38 11.66
CA GLY A 202 12.37 5.13 11.13
C GLY A 202 13.47 4.27 10.49
N TYR A 203 13.23 2.97 10.27
CA TYR A 203 14.18 2.13 9.55
C TYR A 203 13.93 2.18 8.04
N PRO A 204 15.00 2.18 7.21
CA PRO A 204 14.86 2.15 5.77
C PRO A 204 14.31 0.79 5.31
N VAL A 205 13.22 0.81 4.54
CA VAL A 205 12.58 -0.40 3.97
C VAL A 205 12.90 -0.59 2.49
N ALA A 206 13.17 0.50 1.77
CA ALA A 206 13.58 0.48 0.38
C ALA A 206 14.47 1.69 0.08
N GLN A 207 15.40 1.53 -0.86
CA GLN A 207 16.28 2.60 -1.29
C GLN A 207 16.46 2.57 -2.80
N LEU A 208 16.34 3.73 -3.43
CA LEU A 208 16.64 3.96 -4.84
C LEU A 208 17.93 4.78 -4.95
N GLY A 209 18.97 4.16 -5.49
CA GLY A 209 20.34 4.67 -5.43
C GLY A 209 20.93 4.57 -4.02
N ASN A 210 22.21 4.86 -3.87
CA ASN A 210 22.86 5.03 -2.57
C ASN A 210 24.03 6.02 -2.69
N GLU A 211 24.68 6.36 -1.59
CA GLU A 211 25.78 7.34 -1.58
C GLU A 211 26.97 6.94 -2.48
N ARG A 212 27.17 5.64 -2.71
CA ARG A 212 28.26 5.13 -3.57
C ARG A 212 27.85 5.01 -5.03
N ALA A 213 26.57 4.83 -5.30
CA ALA A 213 25.99 4.65 -6.61
C ALA A 213 24.64 5.41 -6.68
N PRO A 214 24.66 6.76 -6.73
CA PRO A 214 23.43 7.53 -6.82
C PRO A 214 22.78 7.34 -8.18
N LEU A 215 21.45 7.45 -8.23
CA LEU A 215 20.73 7.44 -9.49
C LEU A 215 21.04 8.74 -10.24
N ARG A 216 21.77 8.67 -11.35
CA ARG A 216 22.12 9.83 -12.16
C ARG A 216 21.04 10.08 -13.20
N LEU A 217 20.29 11.16 -13.01
CA LEU A 217 19.34 11.66 -13.99
C LEU A 217 20.08 12.61 -14.93
N VAL A 218 20.17 12.23 -16.21
CA VAL A 218 20.74 13.07 -17.26
C VAL A 218 19.59 13.71 -18.02
N ALA A 219 19.50 15.04 -17.98
CA ALA A 219 18.58 15.74 -18.86
C ALA A 219 19.00 15.49 -20.33
N PRO A 220 18.09 15.06 -21.22
CA PRO A 220 18.38 14.98 -22.63
C PRO A 220 18.74 16.39 -23.12
N PRO A 221 19.69 16.49 -24.07
CA PRO A 221 20.06 17.78 -24.62
C PRO A 221 18.81 18.46 -25.19
N PRO A 222 18.68 19.80 -25.06
CA PRO A 222 17.53 20.52 -25.58
C PRO A 222 17.37 20.15 -27.07
N PRO A 223 16.17 19.75 -27.50
CA PRO A 223 15.95 19.32 -28.88
C PRO A 223 16.41 20.47 -29.79
N LYS A 224 17.36 20.15 -30.67
CA LYS A 224 17.84 21.09 -31.69
C LYS A 224 16.61 21.51 -32.49
N ALA A 225 16.28 22.80 -32.46
CA ALA A 225 15.06 23.33 -33.06
C ALA A 225 14.89 22.76 -34.48
N ALA A 226 13.88 21.89 -34.66
CA ALA A 226 13.55 21.40 -35.98
C ALA A 226 12.94 22.56 -36.79
N PRO A 227 13.22 22.63 -38.11
CA PRO A 227 12.55 23.61 -38.97
C PRO A 227 11.02 23.43 -38.88
N PRO A 228 10.26 24.52 -38.92
CA PRO A 228 8.81 24.48 -38.71
C PRO A 228 8.16 23.53 -39.73
N PRO A 229 7.34 22.57 -39.27
CA PRO A 229 6.64 21.67 -40.19
C PRO A 229 5.63 22.47 -41.04
N PRO A 230 5.43 22.10 -42.33
CA PRO A 230 4.40 22.69 -43.17
C PRO A 230 3.01 22.45 -42.54
N SER A 231 2.17 23.49 -42.59
CA SER A 231 0.82 23.46 -42.03
C SER A 231 0.01 22.33 -42.67
N PRO A 232 -0.51 21.35 -41.89
CA PRO A 232 -1.35 20.30 -42.41
C PRO A 232 -2.70 20.86 -42.86
N GLU A 233 -3.13 20.41 -44.03
CA GLU A 233 -4.43 20.71 -44.64
C GLU A 233 -5.55 20.04 -43.81
N PRO A 234 -6.61 20.77 -43.43
CA PRO A 234 -7.65 20.26 -42.55
C PRO A 234 -8.62 19.35 -43.31
N THR A 235 -8.38 18.04 -43.24
CA THR A 235 -9.38 17.04 -43.63
C THR A 235 -10.40 16.92 -42.51
N MET A 236 -11.66 17.32 -42.76
CA MET A 236 -12.76 17.08 -41.82
C MET A 236 -13.01 15.57 -41.75
N PRO A 237 -12.86 14.93 -40.56
CA PRO A 237 -13.20 13.52 -40.40
C PRO A 237 -14.72 13.38 -40.34
N ASP A 238 -15.25 12.37 -41.06
CA ASP A 238 -16.64 11.98 -40.96
C ASP A 238 -17.00 11.66 -39.50
N PRO A 239 -18.20 12.07 -39.03
CA PRO A 239 -18.63 11.78 -37.68
C PRO A 239 -18.71 10.26 -37.49
N PRO A 240 -18.01 9.69 -36.49
CA PRO A 240 -18.05 8.25 -36.25
C PRO A 240 -19.49 7.84 -35.93
N PRO A 241 -19.95 6.68 -36.44
CA PRO A 241 -21.28 6.17 -36.17
C PRO A 241 -21.48 6.03 -34.66
N ALA A 242 -22.69 6.36 -34.19
CA ALA A 242 -23.07 6.25 -32.80
C ALA A 242 -22.91 4.79 -32.32
N ALA A 243 -21.82 4.50 -31.61
CA ALA A 243 -21.67 3.23 -30.92
C ALA A 243 -22.71 3.17 -29.80
N GLY A 244 -23.58 2.16 -29.84
CA GLY A 244 -24.44 1.85 -28.70
C GLY A 244 -23.61 1.41 -27.48
N PRO A 245 -24.24 1.29 -26.30
CA PRO A 245 -23.56 0.80 -25.10
C PRO A 245 -22.85 -0.52 -25.38
N SER A 246 -21.62 -0.67 -24.90
CA SER A 246 -20.82 -1.85 -25.19
C SER A 246 -21.50 -3.09 -24.60
N PRO A 247 -21.69 -4.17 -25.38
CA PRO A 247 -22.26 -5.43 -24.88
C PRO A 247 -21.56 -5.98 -23.63
N TRP A 248 -20.27 -5.64 -23.48
CA TRP A 248 -19.44 -6.04 -22.34
C TRP A 248 -19.94 -5.54 -20.99
N VAL A 249 -20.61 -4.39 -20.92
CA VAL A 249 -21.19 -3.87 -19.66
C VAL A 249 -22.20 -4.87 -19.10
N TYR A 250 -23.06 -5.43 -19.95
CA TYR A 250 -24.07 -6.40 -19.55
C TYR A 250 -23.47 -7.77 -19.22
N VAL A 251 -22.47 -8.23 -19.98
CA VAL A 251 -21.80 -9.51 -19.73
C VAL A 251 -21.08 -9.48 -18.38
N LEU A 252 -20.29 -8.43 -18.10
CA LEU A 252 -19.56 -8.29 -16.84
C LEU A 252 -20.51 -8.07 -15.66
N GLY A 253 -21.54 -7.24 -15.84
CA GLY A 253 -22.55 -7.01 -14.81
C GLY A 253 -23.32 -8.29 -14.45
N GLY A 254 -23.76 -9.05 -15.46
CA GLY A 254 -24.46 -10.31 -15.26
C GLY A 254 -23.59 -11.39 -14.60
N ALA A 255 -22.35 -11.56 -15.05
CA ALA A 255 -21.41 -12.51 -14.47
C ALA A 255 -21.07 -12.14 -13.00
N GLY A 256 -20.85 -10.86 -12.71
CA GLY A 256 -20.61 -10.37 -11.35
C GLY A 256 -21.77 -10.66 -10.41
N ALA A 257 -23.01 -10.36 -10.85
CA ALA A 257 -24.21 -10.63 -10.05
C ALA A 257 -24.40 -12.14 -9.78
N ALA A 258 -24.18 -13.00 -10.78
CA ALA A 258 -24.26 -14.45 -10.62
C ALA A 258 -23.21 -14.99 -9.63
N ALA A 259 -21.97 -14.50 -9.71
CA ALA A 259 -20.89 -14.89 -8.78
C ALA A 259 -21.20 -14.47 -7.34
N LEU A 260 -21.68 -13.23 -7.12
CA LEU A 260 -22.09 -12.75 -5.80
C LEU A 260 -23.25 -13.58 -5.21
N ALA A 261 -24.24 -13.94 -6.03
CA ALA A 261 -25.35 -14.79 -5.58
C ALA A 261 -24.87 -16.20 -5.17
N ALA A 262 -23.97 -16.81 -5.95
CA ALA A 262 -23.36 -18.08 -5.61
C ALA A 262 -22.51 -17.99 -4.33
N GLY A 263 -21.71 -16.93 -4.18
CA GLY A 263 -20.95 -16.65 -2.95
C GLY A 263 -21.85 -16.49 -1.73
N GLY A 264 -22.99 -15.82 -1.89
CA GLY A 264 -24.09 -15.74 -0.92
C GLY A 264 -24.57 -17.10 -0.43
N TYR A 265 -24.88 -18.00 -1.36
CA TYR A 265 -25.35 -19.34 -1.05
C TYR A 265 -24.31 -20.16 -0.26
N PHE A 266 -23.05 -20.20 -0.72
CA PHE A 266 -21.98 -20.93 -0.03
C PHE A 266 -21.64 -20.33 1.34
N GLY A 267 -21.65 -18.99 1.46
CA GLY A 267 -21.43 -18.31 2.72
C GLY A 267 -22.52 -18.62 3.76
N TRP A 268 -23.79 -18.59 3.35
CA TRP A 268 -24.90 -18.96 4.22
C TRP A 268 -24.87 -20.44 4.64
N ARG A 269 -24.51 -21.34 3.71
CA ARG A 269 -24.36 -22.78 3.98
C ARG A 269 -23.22 -23.05 4.98
N SER A 270 -22.07 -22.40 4.81
CA SER A 270 -20.92 -22.53 5.73
C SER A 270 -21.27 -22.01 7.13
N LEU A 271 -21.90 -20.84 7.23
CA LEU A 271 -22.35 -20.27 8.51
C LEU A 271 -23.37 -21.17 9.21
N SER A 272 -24.33 -21.72 8.46
CA SER A 272 -25.34 -22.65 8.99
C SER A 272 -24.70 -23.95 9.48
N GLY A 273 -23.67 -24.43 8.79
CA GLY A 273 -22.88 -25.59 9.20
C GLY A 273 -22.09 -25.35 10.49
N ALA A 274 -21.42 -24.21 10.59
CA ALA A 274 -20.69 -23.80 11.79
C ALA A 274 -21.60 -23.67 13.02
N LEU A 275 -22.76 -23.01 12.87
CA LEU A 275 -23.74 -22.89 13.95
C LEU A 275 -24.33 -24.24 14.39
N ARG A 276 -24.48 -25.20 13.47
CA ARG A 276 -24.93 -26.56 13.80
C ARG A 276 -23.87 -27.30 14.63
N TYR A 277 -22.60 -27.16 14.26
CA TYR A 277 -21.48 -27.75 15.01
C TYR A 277 -21.39 -27.18 16.43
N GLU A 278 -21.54 -25.87 16.59
CA GLU A 278 -21.53 -25.23 17.92
C GLU A 278 -22.73 -25.61 18.78
N ARG A 279 -23.92 -25.73 18.19
CA ARG A 279 -25.15 -26.03 18.92
C ARG A 279 -25.25 -27.50 19.36
N ASP A 280 -24.74 -28.43 18.55
CA ASP A 280 -24.85 -29.87 18.82
C ASP A 280 -23.58 -30.64 18.40
N PRO A 281 -22.48 -30.50 19.16
CA PRO A 281 -21.24 -31.22 18.86
C PRO A 281 -21.35 -32.75 19.04
N GLY A 282 -22.40 -33.23 19.72
CA GLY A 282 -22.66 -34.66 19.91
C GLY A 282 -23.37 -35.33 18.72
N SER A 283 -23.77 -34.56 17.71
CA SER A 283 -24.49 -35.07 16.53
C SER A 283 -23.64 -35.93 15.59
N PHE A 284 -22.32 -35.92 15.73
CA PHE A 284 -21.38 -36.73 14.95
C PHE A 284 -21.16 -38.09 15.60
N ARG A 285 -21.25 -39.18 14.82
CA ARG A 285 -21.11 -40.55 15.34
C ARG A 285 -19.69 -40.88 15.74
N ASP A 286 -18.73 -40.33 15.02
CA ASP A 286 -17.30 -40.52 15.26
C ASP A 286 -16.48 -39.28 14.86
N GLN A 287 -15.19 -39.31 15.20
CA GLN A 287 -14.26 -38.22 14.92
C GLN A 287 -13.99 -38.04 13.42
N ALA A 288 -14.09 -39.10 12.61
CA ALA A 288 -13.86 -39.02 11.18
C ALA A 288 -14.99 -38.25 10.48
N GLU A 289 -16.24 -38.46 10.90
CA GLU A 289 -17.41 -37.72 10.43
C GLU A 289 -17.31 -36.23 10.79
N ALA A 290 -16.87 -35.91 12.02
CA ALA A 290 -16.67 -34.54 12.46
C ALA A 290 -15.57 -33.82 11.65
N LEU A 291 -14.45 -34.50 11.37
CA LEU A 291 -13.36 -33.96 10.54
C LEU A 291 -13.81 -33.76 9.09
N ALA A 292 -14.50 -34.74 8.49
CA ALA A 292 -15.02 -34.62 7.13
C ALA A 292 -16.03 -33.47 6.99
N PHE A 293 -16.85 -33.24 8.02
CA PHE A 293 -17.77 -32.10 8.08
C PHE A 293 -17.02 -30.76 8.19
N ALA A 294 -16.00 -30.67 9.04
CA ALA A 294 -15.17 -29.47 9.17
C ALA A 294 -14.48 -29.12 7.83
N ASP A 295 -13.89 -30.10 7.16
CA ASP A 295 -13.27 -29.93 5.84
C ASP A 295 -14.28 -29.47 4.77
N GLN A 296 -15.56 -29.86 4.90
CA GLN A 296 -16.60 -29.39 4.00
C GLN A 296 -16.98 -27.93 4.27
N VAL A 297 -17.14 -27.55 5.54
CA VAL A 297 -17.45 -26.16 5.95
C VAL A 297 -16.34 -25.21 5.53
N GLU A 298 -15.07 -25.63 5.64
CA GLU A 298 -13.92 -24.85 5.21
C GLU A 298 -13.86 -24.67 3.69
N ARG A 299 -14.11 -25.74 2.92
CA ARG A 299 -14.20 -25.65 1.44
C ARG A 299 -15.34 -24.73 0.99
N ASP A 300 -16.50 -24.81 1.62
CA ASP A 300 -17.64 -23.93 1.32
C ASP A 300 -17.28 -22.46 1.65
N ALA A 301 -16.57 -22.20 2.75
CA ALA A 301 -16.11 -20.84 3.10
C ALA A 301 -15.08 -20.29 2.11
N GLN A 302 -14.11 -21.11 1.69
CA GLN A 302 -13.12 -20.73 0.69
C GLN A 302 -13.77 -20.43 -0.68
N ALA A 303 -14.73 -21.27 -1.10
CA ALA A 303 -15.50 -21.04 -2.32
C ALA A 303 -16.29 -19.72 -2.25
N ALA A 304 -16.93 -19.43 -1.11
CA ALA A 304 -17.64 -18.18 -0.90
C ALA A 304 -16.73 -16.97 -1.02
N ASN A 305 -15.56 -16.98 -0.36
CA ASN A 305 -14.59 -15.88 -0.41
C ASN A 305 -14.09 -15.61 -1.83
N LEU A 306 -13.77 -16.67 -2.58
CA LEU A 306 -13.32 -16.55 -3.97
C LEU A 306 -14.42 -15.95 -4.87
N LEU A 307 -15.67 -16.40 -4.71
CA LEU A 307 -16.82 -15.91 -5.47
C LEU A 307 -17.17 -14.46 -5.15
N TYR A 308 -17.07 -14.05 -3.88
CA TYR A 308 -17.28 -12.65 -3.50
C TYR A 308 -16.19 -11.75 -4.08
N ALA A 309 -14.92 -12.16 -4.02
CA ALA A 309 -13.82 -11.40 -4.59
C ALA A 309 -13.98 -11.25 -6.11
N ALA A 310 -14.20 -12.36 -6.82
CA ALA A 310 -14.40 -12.34 -8.27
C ALA A 310 -15.65 -11.54 -8.68
N GLY A 311 -16.78 -11.76 -7.99
CA GLY A 311 -18.03 -11.06 -8.23
C GLY A 311 -17.92 -9.56 -7.98
N GLY A 312 -17.23 -9.14 -6.91
CA GLY A 312 -16.98 -7.74 -6.60
C GLY A 312 -16.15 -7.02 -7.66
N VAL A 313 -15.06 -7.65 -8.14
CA VAL A 313 -14.21 -7.10 -9.21
C VAL A 313 -14.99 -6.94 -10.52
N LEU A 314 -15.77 -7.94 -10.91
CA LEU A 314 -16.61 -7.88 -12.13
C LEU A 314 -17.67 -6.77 -12.03
N ALA A 315 -18.37 -6.67 -10.90
CA ALA A 315 -19.39 -5.64 -10.69
C ALA A 315 -18.79 -4.22 -10.73
N ALA A 316 -17.64 -4.00 -10.08
CA ALA A 316 -16.94 -2.72 -10.11
C ALA A 316 -16.46 -2.35 -11.52
N SER A 317 -16.00 -3.33 -12.30
CA SER A 317 -15.56 -3.13 -13.69
C SER A 317 -16.73 -2.75 -14.59
N ALA A 318 -17.88 -3.43 -14.46
CA ALA A 318 -19.10 -3.11 -15.19
C ALA A 318 -19.60 -1.69 -14.86
N LEU A 319 -19.56 -1.31 -13.57
CA LEU A 319 -19.93 0.04 -13.13
C LEU A 319 -18.99 1.12 -13.71
N THR A 320 -17.69 0.84 -13.77
CA THR A 320 -16.69 1.76 -14.31
C THR A 320 -16.90 1.97 -15.82
N LEU A 321 -17.11 0.89 -16.58
CA LEU A 321 -17.41 0.99 -18.02
C LEU A 321 -18.71 1.75 -18.26
N TRP A 322 -19.77 1.45 -17.51
CA TRP A 322 -21.03 2.18 -17.60
C TRP A 322 -20.86 3.67 -17.31
N TRP A 323 -20.04 4.03 -16.31
CA TRP A 323 -19.76 5.42 -15.97
C TRP A 323 -18.99 6.16 -17.07
N VAL A 324 -17.99 5.51 -17.68
CA VAL A 324 -17.23 6.08 -18.82
C VAL A 324 -18.15 6.30 -20.02
N GLU A 325 -18.98 5.31 -20.36
CA GLU A 325 -19.95 5.42 -21.46
C GLU A 325 -21.01 6.51 -21.18
N ALA A 326 -21.47 6.65 -19.93
CA ALA A 326 -22.41 7.69 -19.56
C ALA A 326 -21.82 9.11 -19.69
N GLN A 327 -20.52 9.28 -19.47
CA GLN A 327 -19.84 10.58 -19.68
C GLN A 327 -19.71 10.94 -21.15
N ASP A 328 -19.53 9.95 -22.02
CA ASP A 328 -19.51 10.16 -23.47
C ASP A 328 -20.90 10.37 -24.05
N ALA A 329 -21.94 9.85 -23.39
CA ALA A 329 -23.34 10.07 -23.76
C ALA A 329 -23.91 11.43 -23.33
N ALA A 330 -23.18 12.22 -22.54
CA ALA A 330 -23.63 13.57 -22.18
C ALA A 330 -23.73 14.46 -23.43
N PRO A 331 -24.80 15.26 -23.59
CA PRO A 331 -24.97 16.12 -24.76
C PRO A 331 -23.80 17.12 -24.83
N ARG A 332 -22.91 16.93 -25.81
CA ARG A 332 -21.79 17.84 -26.08
C ARG A 332 -22.28 18.94 -27.02
N LEU A 333 -22.45 20.15 -26.49
CA LEU A 333 -22.60 21.36 -27.28
C LEU A 333 -21.24 21.76 -27.85
N GLN A 334 -21.02 21.54 -29.14
CA GLN A 334 -19.84 22.02 -29.85
C GLN A 334 -20.11 23.41 -30.41
N VAL A 335 -19.38 24.40 -29.90
CA VAL A 335 -19.38 25.77 -30.44
C VAL A 335 -18.09 25.94 -31.23
N SER A 336 -18.19 26.03 -32.54
CA SER A 336 -17.06 26.29 -33.44
C SER A 336 -17.07 27.76 -33.83
N LEU A 337 -15.95 28.45 -33.58
CA LEU A 337 -15.73 29.82 -34.01
C LEU A 337 -14.72 29.82 -35.15
N LEU A 338 -15.14 30.18 -36.36
CA LEU A 338 -14.24 30.41 -37.49
C LEU A 338 -14.05 31.91 -37.71
N PRO A 339 -12.82 32.44 -37.56
CA PRO A 339 -12.53 33.79 -38.01
C PRO A 339 -12.54 33.82 -39.54
N VAL A 340 -13.24 34.78 -40.12
CA VAL A 340 -13.26 35.03 -41.57
C VAL A 340 -12.86 36.48 -41.83
N PRO A 341 -12.18 36.81 -42.94
CA PRO A 341 -11.82 38.20 -43.23
C PRO A 341 -13.07 39.09 -43.24
N GLY A 342 -13.12 40.07 -42.32
CA GLY A 342 -14.28 40.96 -42.14
C GLY A 342 -15.26 40.56 -41.02
N GLY A 343 -15.02 39.47 -40.27
CA GLY A 343 -15.88 39.08 -39.14
C GLY A 343 -15.53 37.73 -38.50
N GLY A 344 -16.53 37.11 -37.87
CA GLY A 344 -16.42 35.76 -37.31
C GLY A 344 -17.74 35.01 -37.48
N LEU A 345 -17.66 33.72 -37.80
CA LEU A 345 -18.81 32.83 -37.94
C LEU A 345 -18.83 31.88 -36.74
N ALA A 346 -19.95 31.87 -36.01
CA ALA A 346 -20.19 30.94 -34.91
C ALA A 346 -21.17 29.87 -35.38
N ALA A 347 -20.77 28.61 -35.32
CA ALA A 347 -21.65 27.47 -35.52
C ALA A 347 -21.84 26.76 -34.18
N VAL A 348 -23.10 26.56 -33.78
CA VAL A 348 -23.46 25.76 -32.61
C VAL A 348 -24.04 24.45 -33.11
N GLY A 349 -23.29 23.36 -32.95
CA GLY A 349 -23.74 22.00 -33.23
C GLY A 349 -23.80 21.20 -31.93
N GLY A 350 -24.68 20.22 -31.85
CA GLY A 350 -24.76 19.35 -30.67
C GLY A 350 -25.51 18.07 -30.98
N ARG A 351 -25.15 16.99 -30.27
CA ARG A 351 -25.99 15.80 -30.16
C ARG A 351 -26.97 16.06 -29.02
N TRP A 352 -28.26 16.05 -29.34
CA TRP A 352 -29.38 16.22 -28.39
C TRP A 352 -29.98 14.88 -28.06
#